data_AF-A0A7V7EBG4-F1
#
_entry.id   AF-A0A7V7EBG4-F1
#
_cell.length_a   1.000
_cell.length_b   1.000
_cell.length_c   1.000
_cell.angle_alpha   90.00
_cell.angle_beta   90.00
_cell.angle_gamma   90.00
#
_symmetry.space_group_name_H-M   'P 1'
#
loop_
_entity.id
_entity.type
_entity.pdbx_description
1 polymer ?
#
loop_
_entity_poly.entity_id
_entity_poly.type
_entity_poly.pdbx_seq_one_letter_code
_entity_poly.pdbx_strand_id
1 'polypeptide(L)'
;MAIMIVVVLVAFFDGDEETSASGTTFVVKRGNLPITVVAGGAAESLEPNHFKCEVKSRTKILEIVEEGYRVTKEDIENKKVLVELDPSELEDRIRDQETQYQQAKANYAKAEQDYEIQEEENESDIKTAERQVKFKGMDLQKYLGDVLANQLMAELAKRRAIEKAGEEAKDKAALAKEAERMAEEKKSAFEAAKAEQQRKVA
;
A
#
# COMPACT_ATOMS: atom_id res chain seq x y z
N MET A 1 81.77 -84.17 -65.26
CA MET A 1 81.06 -84.03 -63.96
C MET A 1 81.72 -83.05 -62.98
N ALA A 2 83.00 -82.66 -63.12
CA ALA A 2 83.64 -81.70 -62.20
C ALA A 2 83.25 -80.21 -62.40
N ILE A 3 82.86 -79.81 -63.62
CA ILE A 3 82.55 -78.40 -63.94
C ILE A 3 81.13 -78.00 -63.43
N MET A 4 80.22 -78.96 -63.32
CA MET A 4 78.85 -78.72 -62.82
C MET A 4 78.81 -78.42 -61.31
N ILE A 5 79.78 -78.89 -60.52
CA ILE A 5 79.78 -78.70 -59.06
C ILE A 5 80.26 -77.28 -58.70
N VAL A 6 81.17 -76.70 -59.49
CA VAL A 6 81.72 -75.36 -59.23
C VAL A 6 80.70 -74.26 -59.55
N VAL A 7 79.90 -74.43 -60.60
CA VAL A 7 78.84 -73.45 -60.96
C VAL A 7 77.72 -73.44 -59.91
N VAL A 8 77.40 -74.59 -59.31
CA VAL A 8 76.39 -74.69 -58.25
C VAL A 8 76.89 -74.04 -56.95
N LEU A 9 78.19 -74.12 -56.66
CA LEU A 9 78.77 -73.51 -55.45
C LEU A 9 78.87 -71.97 -55.53
N VAL A 10 79.04 -71.41 -56.72
CA VAL A 10 79.09 -69.94 -56.91
C VAL A 10 77.68 -69.33 -56.98
N ALA A 11 76.67 -70.09 -57.36
CA ALA A 11 75.27 -69.63 -57.39
C ALA A 11 74.56 -69.67 -56.02
N PHE A 12 75.16 -70.31 -55.00
CA PHE A 12 74.57 -70.45 -53.65
C PHE A 12 74.98 -69.35 -52.66
N PHE A 13 75.81 -68.40 -53.06
CA PHE A 13 76.21 -67.25 -52.23
C PHE A 13 75.58 -65.96 -52.77
N ASP A 14 74.26 -65.90 -52.68
CA ASP A 14 73.47 -64.67 -52.74
C ASP A 14 73.19 -64.20 -51.29
N GLY A 15 73.23 -62.90 -51.05
CA GLY A 15 73.00 -62.35 -49.72
C GLY A 15 73.13 -60.84 -49.66
N ASP A 16 72.25 -60.12 -50.37
CA ASP A 16 71.96 -58.71 -50.10
C ASP A 16 70.55 -58.63 -49.47
N GLU A 17 70.52 -58.21 -48.21
CA GLU A 17 69.36 -58.26 -47.32
C GLU A 17 68.66 -56.88 -47.32
N GLU A 18 67.64 -56.69 -48.17
CA GLU A 18 66.74 -55.53 -48.07
C GLU A 18 65.41 -55.91 -47.41
N THR A 19 65.26 -55.48 -46.15
CA THR A 19 64.02 -55.59 -45.36
C THR A 19 62.95 -54.66 -45.96
N SER A 20 62.08 -55.22 -46.79
CA SER A 20 60.88 -54.55 -47.29
C SER A 20 59.75 -54.60 -46.26
N ALA A 21 59.48 -53.46 -45.61
CA ALA A 21 58.22 -53.26 -44.90
C ALA A 21 57.09 -53.14 -45.93
N SER A 22 56.34 -54.22 -46.13
CA SER A 22 55.19 -54.29 -47.02
C SER A 22 54.02 -53.46 -46.47
N GLY A 23 53.68 -52.37 -47.15
CA GLY A 23 52.48 -51.58 -46.92
C GLY A 23 52.06 -50.80 -48.16
N THR A 24 50.80 -50.90 -48.56
CA THR A 24 50.20 -50.20 -49.71
C THR A 24 50.11 -48.68 -49.43
N THR A 25 50.77 -47.85 -50.24
CA THR A 25 50.75 -46.37 -50.10
C THR A 25 49.85 -45.69 -51.15
N PHE A 26 49.07 -44.67 -50.75
CA PHE A 26 48.18 -43.89 -51.64
C PHE A 26 48.52 -42.38 -51.59
N VAL A 27 48.43 -41.69 -52.74
CA VAL A 27 48.77 -40.26 -52.86
C VAL A 27 47.61 -39.37 -52.38
N VAL A 28 47.85 -38.58 -51.32
CA VAL A 28 46.83 -37.69 -50.73
C VAL A 28 46.64 -36.39 -51.53
N LYS A 29 45.39 -35.93 -51.66
CA LYS A 29 45.02 -34.63 -52.26
C LYS A 29 44.42 -33.72 -51.18
N ARG A 30 44.86 -32.46 -51.14
CA ARG A 30 44.31 -31.45 -50.24
C ARG A 30 42.97 -30.94 -50.78
N GLY A 31 41.93 -30.97 -49.94
CA GLY A 31 40.61 -30.42 -50.22
C GLY A 31 40.03 -29.81 -48.95
N ASN A 32 39.08 -28.89 -49.09
CA ASN A 32 38.43 -28.28 -47.93
C ASN A 32 37.44 -29.28 -47.33
N LEU A 33 37.74 -29.83 -46.15
CA LEU A 33 36.86 -30.75 -45.42
C LEU A 33 36.02 -29.94 -44.43
N PRO A 34 34.71 -29.74 -44.67
CA PRO A 34 33.86 -29.09 -43.68
C PRO A 34 33.70 -30.03 -42.48
N ILE A 35 34.22 -29.58 -41.32
CA ILE A 35 34.08 -30.30 -40.06
C ILE A 35 32.87 -29.69 -39.33
N THR A 36 31.75 -30.39 -39.33
CA THR A 36 30.56 -30.01 -38.55
C THR A 36 30.64 -30.67 -37.17
N VAL A 37 30.74 -29.85 -36.13
CA VAL A 37 30.71 -30.31 -34.74
C VAL A 37 29.30 -30.14 -34.21
N VAL A 38 28.66 -31.23 -33.79
CA VAL A 38 27.39 -31.17 -33.08
C VAL A 38 27.70 -30.82 -31.63
N ALA A 39 27.59 -29.54 -31.30
CA ALA A 39 27.66 -29.07 -29.92
C ALA A 39 26.24 -29.02 -29.33
N GLY A 40 26.06 -29.63 -28.15
CA GLY A 40 24.82 -29.47 -27.40
C GLY A 40 24.71 -28.05 -26.85
N GLY A 41 23.59 -27.38 -27.12
CA GLY A 41 23.23 -26.08 -26.53
C GLY A 41 21.86 -26.18 -25.87
N ALA A 42 21.61 -25.35 -24.85
CA ALA A 42 20.29 -25.21 -24.25
C ALA A 42 19.52 -24.10 -24.97
N ALA A 43 18.24 -24.35 -25.26
CA ALA A 43 17.34 -23.32 -25.76
C ALA A 43 16.79 -22.52 -24.57
N GLU A 44 16.99 -21.21 -24.59
CA GLU A 44 16.44 -20.27 -23.62
C GLU A 44 15.51 -19.28 -24.34
N SER A 45 14.50 -18.78 -23.63
CA SER A 45 13.60 -17.76 -24.18
C SER A 45 14.34 -16.44 -24.41
N LEU A 46 14.09 -15.81 -25.56
CA LEU A 46 14.65 -14.49 -25.87
C LEU A 46 14.22 -13.43 -24.84
N GLU A 47 12.95 -13.48 -24.41
CA GLU A 47 12.34 -12.55 -23.46
C GLU A 47 11.51 -13.31 -22.42
N PRO A 48 12.05 -13.58 -21.23
CA PRO A 48 11.33 -14.28 -20.18
C PRO A 48 10.39 -13.33 -19.41
N ASN A 49 9.09 -13.42 -19.70
CA ASN A 49 8.06 -12.68 -18.96
C ASN A 49 7.56 -13.46 -17.73
N HIS A 50 7.59 -12.82 -16.56
CA HIS A 50 7.14 -13.41 -15.30
C HIS A 50 5.89 -12.69 -14.80
N PHE A 51 4.79 -13.43 -14.65
CA PHE A 51 3.54 -12.89 -14.08
C PHE A 51 3.51 -13.17 -12.58
N LYS A 52 3.33 -12.12 -11.79
CA LYS A 52 3.17 -12.20 -10.33
C LYS A 52 1.77 -11.73 -9.96
N CYS A 53 1.16 -12.39 -8.98
CA CYS A 53 -0.09 -11.91 -8.41
C CYS A 53 0.18 -10.64 -7.57
N GLU A 54 -0.53 -9.56 -7.86
CA GLU A 54 -0.42 -8.28 -7.12
C GLU A 54 -1.32 -8.25 -5.86
N VAL A 55 -2.22 -9.22 -5.73
CA VAL A 55 -3.15 -9.31 -4.60
C VAL A 55 -2.35 -9.70 -3.35
N LYS A 56 -2.40 -8.83 -2.33
CA LYS A 56 -1.68 -9.02 -1.06
C LYS A 56 -2.24 -10.17 -0.20
N SER A 57 -3.41 -10.72 -0.54
CA SER A 57 -4.06 -11.82 0.18
C SER A 57 -3.77 -13.18 -0.46
N ARG A 58 -3.90 -14.26 0.32
CA ARG A 58 -3.89 -15.63 -0.21
C ARG A 58 -5.23 -15.90 -0.92
N THR A 59 -5.31 -15.56 -2.20
CA THR A 59 -6.49 -15.86 -3.02
C THR A 59 -6.44 -17.30 -3.54
N LYS A 60 -7.61 -17.94 -3.60
CA LYS A 60 -7.76 -19.24 -4.26
C LYS A 60 -7.82 -19.03 -5.76
N ILE A 61 -7.21 -19.95 -6.51
CA ILE A 61 -7.33 -19.99 -7.97
C ILE A 61 -8.62 -20.75 -8.30
N LEU A 62 -9.54 -20.11 -9.02
CA LEU A 62 -10.78 -20.71 -9.49
C LEU A 62 -10.56 -21.48 -10.79
N GLU A 63 -9.90 -20.85 -11.75
CA GLU A 63 -9.59 -21.45 -13.05
C GLU A 63 -8.13 -21.16 -13.42
N ILE A 64 -7.47 -22.16 -13.99
CA ILE A 64 -6.13 -22.04 -14.58
C ILE A 64 -6.14 -22.77 -15.92
N VAL A 65 -5.57 -22.12 -16.94
CA VAL A 65 -5.37 -22.76 -18.25
C VAL A 65 -4.28 -23.83 -18.16
N GLU A 66 -4.42 -24.91 -18.92
CA GLU A 66 -3.46 -26.01 -18.93
C GLU A 66 -2.01 -25.56 -19.26
N GLU A 67 -1.05 -26.24 -18.63
CA GLU A 67 0.37 -25.97 -18.83
C GLU A 67 0.80 -26.19 -20.29
N GLY A 68 1.67 -25.32 -20.81
CA GLY A 68 2.14 -25.41 -22.19
C GLY A 68 1.16 -24.84 -23.23
N TYR A 69 0.07 -24.21 -22.81
CA TYR A 69 -0.86 -23.53 -23.72
C TYR A 69 -0.16 -22.43 -24.54
N ARG A 70 -0.27 -22.51 -25.86
CA ARG A 70 0.21 -21.47 -26.78
C ARG A 70 -0.93 -20.48 -27.02
N VAL A 71 -0.79 -19.29 -26.46
CA VAL A 71 -1.75 -18.19 -26.66
C VAL A 71 -1.76 -17.78 -28.13
N THR A 72 -2.94 -17.82 -28.75
CA THR A 72 -3.15 -17.37 -30.13
C THR A 72 -3.64 -15.93 -30.18
N LYS A 73 -3.61 -15.29 -31.35
CA LYS A 73 -4.14 -13.92 -31.51
C LYS A 73 -5.64 -13.83 -31.21
N GLU A 74 -6.39 -14.87 -31.54
CA GLU A 74 -7.83 -14.97 -31.25
C GLU A 74 -8.09 -15.01 -29.73
N ASP A 75 -7.24 -15.68 -28.94
CA ASP A 75 -7.35 -15.70 -27.47
C ASP A 75 -7.11 -14.32 -26.85
N ILE A 76 -6.25 -13.50 -27.48
CA ILE A 76 -5.98 -12.12 -27.06
C ILE A 76 -7.20 -11.24 -27.36
N GLU A 77 -7.78 -11.38 -28.55
CA GLU A 77 -8.99 -10.64 -28.94
C GLU A 77 -10.19 -10.99 -28.06
N ASN A 78 -10.32 -12.26 -27.70
CA ASN A 78 -11.35 -12.78 -26.80
C ASN A 78 -11.06 -12.52 -25.31
N LYS A 79 -9.92 -11.88 -24.98
CA LYS A 79 -9.47 -11.62 -23.59
C LYS A 79 -9.53 -12.87 -22.71
N LYS A 80 -9.02 -13.99 -23.21
CA LYS A 80 -9.00 -15.25 -22.47
C LYS A 80 -8.26 -15.07 -21.14
N VAL A 81 -8.96 -15.34 -20.05
CA VAL A 81 -8.39 -15.28 -18.70
C VAL A 81 -7.43 -16.46 -18.53
N LEU A 82 -6.19 -16.16 -18.15
CA LEU A 82 -5.17 -17.19 -17.93
C LEU A 82 -5.29 -17.82 -16.54
N VAL A 83 -5.61 -16.98 -15.56
CA VAL A 83 -5.81 -17.38 -14.15
C VAL A 83 -6.94 -16.52 -13.59
N GLU A 84 -7.99 -17.17 -13.10
CA GLU A 84 -9.07 -16.51 -12.37
C GLU A 84 -8.86 -16.72 -10.86
N LEU A 85 -8.89 -15.62 -10.10
CA LEU A 85 -8.71 -15.62 -8.65
C LEU A 85 -10.05 -15.31 -7.97
N ASP A 86 -10.32 -15.96 -6.84
CA ASP A 86 -11.53 -15.72 -6.05
C ASP A 86 -11.55 -14.29 -5.46
N PRO A 87 -12.53 -13.43 -5.82
CA PRO A 87 -12.61 -12.06 -5.35
C PRO A 87 -13.32 -11.91 -4.00
N SER A 88 -13.94 -12.97 -3.45
CA SER A 88 -14.90 -12.88 -2.34
C SER A 88 -14.37 -12.11 -1.13
N GLU A 89 -13.14 -12.41 -0.67
CA GLU A 89 -12.53 -11.72 0.48
C GLU A 89 -12.31 -10.22 0.26
N LEU A 90 -12.01 -9.82 -0.98
CA LEU A 90 -11.77 -8.42 -1.32
C LEU A 90 -13.09 -7.66 -1.39
N GLU A 91 -14.12 -8.27 -1.98
CA GLU A 91 -15.44 -7.68 -2.03
C GLU A 91 -16.02 -7.46 -0.63
N ASP A 92 -15.85 -8.42 0.28
CA ASP A 92 -16.31 -8.28 1.66
C ASP A 92 -15.59 -7.13 2.38
N ARG A 93 -14.27 -7.01 2.21
CA ARG A 93 -13.50 -5.88 2.75
C ARG A 93 -13.94 -4.54 2.19
N ILE A 94 -14.26 -4.49 0.89
CA ILE A 94 -14.77 -3.27 0.24
C ILE A 94 -16.14 -2.90 0.81
N ARG A 95 -17.04 -3.88 0.98
CA ARG A 95 -18.36 -3.67 1.58
C ARG A 95 -18.27 -3.18 3.03
N ASP A 96 -17.36 -3.76 3.81
CA ASP A 96 -17.10 -3.34 5.19
C ASP A 96 -16.55 -1.91 5.25
N GLN A 97 -15.60 -1.57 4.37
CA GLN A 97 -15.04 -0.22 4.27
C GLN A 97 -16.08 0.81 3.82
N GLU A 98 -16.94 0.45 2.86
CA GLU A 98 -18.05 1.30 2.44
C GLU A 98 -19.04 1.52 3.59
N THR A 99 -19.38 0.46 4.33
CA THR A 99 -20.25 0.57 5.51
C THR A 99 -19.65 1.51 6.56
N GLN A 100 -18.36 1.37 6.86
CA GLN A 100 -17.66 2.24 7.81
C GLN A 100 -17.63 3.70 7.34
N TYR A 101 -17.37 3.92 6.04
CA TYR A 101 -17.39 5.25 5.45
C TYR A 101 -18.77 5.89 5.54
N GLN A 102 -19.83 5.15 5.22
CA GLN A 102 -21.21 5.66 5.31
C GLN A 102 -21.60 5.96 6.76
N GLN A 103 -21.19 5.12 7.72
CA GLN A 103 -21.44 5.38 9.13
C GLN A 103 -20.68 6.61 9.64
N ALA A 104 -19.42 6.78 9.24
CA ALA A 104 -18.64 7.97 9.56
C ALA A 104 -19.27 9.23 8.98
N LYS A 105 -19.75 9.17 7.73
CA LYS A 105 -20.45 10.27 7.06
C LYS A 105 -21.77 10.61 7.75
N ALA A 106 -22.56 9.61 8.13
CA ALA A 106 -23.80 9.80 8.88
C ALA A 106 -23.54 10.42 10.25
N ASN A 107 -22.51 9.97 10.96
CA ASN A 107 -22.11 10.54 12.25
C ASN A 107 -21.65 11.99 12.13
N TYR A 108 -20.89 12.32 11.08
CA TYR A 108 -20.48 13.69 10.80
C TYR A 108 -21.70 14.60 10.55
N ALA A 109 -22.60 14.18 9.67
CA ALA A 109 -23.81 14.94 9.37
C ALA A 109 -24.71 15.10 10.61
N LYS A 110 -24.82 14.05 11.43
CA LYS A 110 -25.54 14.12 12.70
C LYS A 110 -24.90 15.12 13.66
N ALA A 111 -23.58 15.09 13.84
CA ALA A 111 -22.89 16.02 14.72
C ALA A 111 -23.03 17.48 14.25
N GLU A 112 -23.05 17.71 12.94
CA GLU A 112 -23.31 19.03 12.34
C GLU A 112 -24.74 19.51 12.65
N GLN A 113 -25.73 18.64 12.46
CA GLN A 113 -27.13 18.95 12.79
C GLN A 113 -27.35 19.16 14.29
N ASP A 114 -26.75 18.31 15.13
CA ASP A 114 -26.84 18.44 16.60
C ASP A 114 -26.23 19.76 17.07
N TYR A 115 -25.14 20.23 16.42
CA TYR A 115 -24.55 21.54 16.69
C TYR A 115 -25.48 22.69 16.29
N GLU A 116 -26.08 22.63 15.09
CA GLU A 116 -27.02 23.64 14.61
C GLU A 116 -28.26 23.73 15.52
N ILE A 117 -28.84 22.58 15.89
CA ILE A 117 -29.96 22.50 16.83
C ILE A 117 -29.58 23.15 18.16
N GLN A 118 -28.38 22.86 18.68
CA GLN A 118 -27.94 23.45 19.95
C GLN A 118 -27.79 24.98 19.86
N GLU A 119 -27.31 25.50 18.73
CA GLU A 119 -27.23 26.94 18.50
C GLU A 119 -28.63 27.59 18.50
N GLU A 120 -29.58 26.99 17.79
CA GLU A 120 -30.98 27.46 17.76
C GLU A 120 -31.68 27.35 19.11
N GLU A 121 -31.46 26.26 19.86
CA GLU A 121 -31.99 26.08 21.21
C GLU A 121 -31.43 27.14 22.16
N ASN A 122 -30.13 27.40 22.13
CA ASN A 122 -29.49 28.45 22.93
C ASN A 122 -30.09 29.83 22.59
N GLU A 123 -30.26 30.14 21.31
CA GLU A 123 -30.89 31.41 20.90
C GLU A 123 -32.35 31.51 21.38
N SER A 124 -33.11 30.44 21.24
CA SER A 124 -34.51 30.37 21.67
C SER A 124 -34.64 30.56 23.18
N ASP A 125 -33.74 29.96 23.95
CA ASP A 125 -33.69 30.06 25.40
C ASP A 125 -33.32 31.48 25.84
N ILE A 126 -32.34 32.12 25.19
CA ILE A 126 -32.01 33.54 25.43
C ILE A 126 -33.22 34.42 25.16
N LYS A 127 -33.85 34.28 23.97
CA LYS A 127 -35.05 35.06 23.61
C LYS A 127 -36.20 34.81 24.59
N THR A 128 -36.34 33.60 25.11
CA THR A 128 -37.37 33.26 26.10
C THR A 128 -37.06 33.88 27.46
N ALA A 129 -35.81 33.82 27.93
CA ALA A 129 -35.36 34.48 29.15
C ALA A 129 -35.51 36.01 29.07
N GLU A 130 -35.12 36.63 27.96
CA GLU A 130 -35.28 38.07 27.73
C GLU A 130 -36.76 38.50 27.79
N ARG A 131 -37.63 37.74 27.12
CA ARG A 131 -39.08 37.96 27.18
C ARG A 131 -39.60 37.84 28.61
N GLN A 132 -39.19 36.81 29.35
CA GLN A 132 -39.59 36.65 30.76
C GLN A 132 -39.12 37.81 31.62
N VAL A 133 -37.87 38.26 31.49
CA VAL A 133 -37.34 39.42 32.21
C VAL A 133 -38.17 40.67 31.90
N LYS A 134 -38.51 40.89 30.62
CA LYS A 134 -39.34 42.02 30.21
C LYS A 134 -40.74 41.94 30.82
N PHE A 135 -41.38 40.76 30.80
CA PHE A 135 -42.69 40.56 31.43
C PHE A 135 -42.65 40.79 32.94
N LYS A 136 -41.65 40.27 33.64
CA LYS A 136 -41.46 40.49 35.08
C LYS A 136 -41.16 41.95 35.42
N GLY A 137 -40.44 42.66 34.56
CA GLY A 137 -40.22 44.10 34.70
C GLY A 137 -41.53 44.90 34.58
N MET A 138 -42.38 44.56 33.60
CA MET A 138 -43.71 45.17 33.47
C MET A 138 -44.61 44.85 34.66
N ASP A 139 -44.56 43.62 35.19
CA ASP A 139 -45.26 43.27 36.43
C ASP A 139 -44.79 44.13 37.61
N LEU A 140 -43.47 44.27 37.80
CA LEU A 140 -42.89 45.09 38.87
C LEU A 140 -43.35 46.56 38.78
N GLN A 141 -43.32 47.12 37.56
CA GLN A 141 -43.79 48.48 37.27
C GLN A 141 -45.28 48.64 37.61
N LYS A 142 -46.11 47.64 37.29
CA LYS A 142 -47.54 47.61 37.65
C LYS A 142 -47.76 47.57 39.17
N TYR A 143 -46.92 46.86 39.92
CA TYR A 143 -47.10 46.71 41.38
C TYR A 143 -46.56 47.88 42.21
N LEU A 144 -45.40 48.46 41.86
CA LEU A 144 -44.75 49.53 42.65
C LEU A 144 -44.93 50.94 42.07
N GLY A 145 -45.41 51.06 40.83
CA GLY A 145 -45.44 52.31 40.09
C GLY A 145 -44.11 52.65 39.42
N ASP A 146 -44.17 53.57 38.44
CA ASP A 146 -43.08 53.83 37.48
C ASP A 146 -41.77 54.32 38.12
N VAL A 147 -41.86 55.17 39.14
CA VAL A 147 -40.69 55.86 39.70
C VAL A 147 -39.85 54.93 40.58
N LEU A 148 -40.50 54.15 41.46
CA LEU A 148 -39.81 53.27 42.40
C LEU A 148 -39.25 52.03 41.70
N ALA A 149 -39.96 51.49 40.71
CA ALA A 149 -39.53 50.33 39.94
C ALA A 149 -38.25 50.62 39.13
N ASN A 150 -38.15 51.78 38.48
CA ASN A 150 -36.97 52.16 37.71
C ASN A 150 -35.73 52.39 38.58
N GLN A 151 -35.89 52.94 39.79
CA GLN A 151 -34.79 53.11 40.75
C GLN A 151 -34.24 51.75 41.22
N LEU A 152 -35.14 50.81 41.57
CA LEU A 152 -34.75 49.48 42.02
C LEU A 152 -34.06 48.66 40.91
N MET A 153 -34.57 48.75 39.68
CA MET A 153 -33.94 48.09 38.52
C MET A 153 -32.53 48.64 38.23
N ALA A 154 -32.32 49.95 38.37
CA ALA A 154 -31.01 50.57 38.18
C ALA A 154 -30.00 50.16 39.27
N GLU A 155 -30.45 50.01 40.52
CA GLU A 155 -29.60 49.54 41.62
C GLU A 155 -29.23 48.06 41.45
N LEU A 156 -30.19 47.21 41.07
CA LEU A 156 -29.95 45.79 40.79
C LEU A 156 -29.03 45.57 39.58
N ALA A 157 -29.13 46.39 38.55
CA ALA A 157 -28.25 46.33 37.39
C ALA A 157 -26.78 46.60 37.76
N LYS A 158 -26.54 47.59 38.63
CA LYS A 158 -25.19 47.89 39.14
C LYS A 158 -24.60 46.74 39.95
N ARG A 159 -25.40 46.11 40.84
CA ARG A 159 -24.96 44.94 41.61
C ARG A 159 -24.61 43.76 40.70
N ARG A 160 -25.48 43.43 39.75
CA ARG A 160 -25.23 42.33 38.79
C ARG A 160 -24.02 42.56 37.91
N ALA A 161 -23.74 43.80 37.50
CA ALA A 161 -22.56 44.12 36.70
C ALA A 161 -21.26 43.86 37.48
N ILE A 162 -21.26 44.16 38.79
CA ILE A 162 -20.11 43.90 39.66
C ILE A 162 -19.92 42.39 39.88
N GLU A 163 -21.00 41.64 40.09
CA GLU A 163 -20.94 40.18 40.25
C GLU A 163 -20.45 39.47 38.98
N LYS A 164 -20.99 39.83 37.81
CA LYS A 164 -20.55 39.26 36.52
C LYS A 164 -19.08 39.55 36.23
N ALA A 165 -18.62 40.78 36.47
CA ALA A 165 -17.21 41.11 36.32
C ALA A 165 -16.30 40.29 37.26
N GLY A 166 -16.82 39.91 38.43
CA GLY A 166 -16.14 39.02 39.38
C GLY A 166 -16.10 37.55 38.96
N GLU A 167 -17.16 37.04 38.32
CA GLU A 167 -17.21 35.66 37.80
C GLU A 167 -16.36 35.49 36.53
N GLU A 168 -16.45 36.43 35.58
CA GLU A 168 -15.64 36.40 34.36
C GLU A 168 -14.12 36.45 34.65
N ALA A 169 -13.72 37.12 35.73
CA ALA A 169 -12.33 37.14 36.19
C ALA A 169 -11.87 35.78 36.75
N LYS A 170 -12.77 35.03 37.38
CA LYS A 170 -12.48 33.68 37.90
C LYS A 170 -12.43 32.64 36.78
N ASP A 171 -13.34 32.73 35.83
CA ASP A 171 -13.43 31.77 34.72
C ASP A 171 -12.24 31.93 33.75
N LYS A 172 -11.81 33.16 33.46
CA LYS A 172 -10.58 33.41 32.68
C LYS A 172 -9.33 32.86 33.38
N ALA A 173 -9.27 32.93 34.71
CA ALA A 173 -8.17 32.36 35.47
C ALA A 173 -8.18 30.82 35.50
N ALA A 174 -9.36 30.19 35.45
CA ALA A 174 -9.50 28.75 35.38
C ALA A 174 -9.13 28.20 33.98
N LEU A 175 -9.64 28.84 32.91
CA LEU A 175 -9.32 28.48 31.53
C LEU A 175 -7.83 28.63 31.20
N ALA A 176 -7.16 29.64 31.77
CA ALA A 176 -5.72 29.81 31.61
C ALA A 176 -4.92 28.63 32.22
N LYS A 177 -5.32 28.16 33.40
CA LYS A 177 -4.71 26.98 34.05
C LYS A 177 -4.98 25.68 33.29
N GLU A 178 -6.16 25.52 32.73
CA GLU A 178 -6.54 24.32 31.98
C GLU A 178 -5.83 24.25 30.62
N ALA A 179 -5.66 25.40 29.95
CA ALA A 179 -4.91 25.51 28.71
C ALA A 179 -3.42 25.16 28.89
N GLU A 180 -2.81 25.53 30.01
CA GLU A 180 -1.42 25.16 30.33
C GLU A 180 -1.27 23.64 30.51
N ARG A 181 -2.20 22.98 31.20
CA ARG A 181 -2.17 21.52 31.41
C ARG A 181 -2.35 20.72 30.10
N MET A 182 -3.28 21.17 29.25
CA MET A 182 -3.51 20.55 27.94
C MET A 182 -2.35 20.77 26.96
N ALA A 183 -1.60 21.88 27.11
CA ALA A 183 -0.40 22.13 26.31
C ALA A 183 0.76 21.22 26.74
N GLU A 184 0.89 20.89 28.02
CA GLU A 184 1.89 19.92 28.52
C GLU A 184 1.56 18.49 28.11
N GLU A 185 0.29 18.08 28.19
CA GLU A 185 -0.15 16.76 27.74
C GLU A 185 0.07 16.56 26.23
N LYS A 186 -0.27 17.56 25.39
CA LYS A 186 -0.01 17.49 23.94
C LYS A 186 1.48 17.48 23.58
N LYS A 187 2.33 18.17 24.35
CA LYS A 187 3.79 18.13 24.15
C LYS A 187 4.36 16.74 24.43
N SER A 188 3.93 16.12 25.54
CA SER A 188 4.36 14.75 25.88
C SER A 188 3.90 13.70 24.86
N ALA A 189 2.68 13.84 24.31
CA ALA A 189 2.16 12.96 23.27
C ALA A 189 2.92 13.11 21.94
N PHE A 190 3.32 14.33 21.59
CA PHE A 190 4.10 14.61 20.37
C PHE A 190 5.53 14.07 20.47
N GLU A 191 6.18 14.17 21.63
CA GLU A 191 7.50 13.59 21.88
C GLU A 191 7.46 12.05 21.88
N ALA A 192 6.40 11.44 22.44
CA ALA A 192 6.20 10.00 22.39
C ALA A 192 5.98 9.47 20.95
N ALA A 193 5.17 10.16 20.15
CA ALA A 193 4.92 9.79 18.75
C ALA A 193 6.19 9.91 17.88
N LYS A 194 7.02 10.93 18.14
CA LYS A 194 8.31 11.12 17.46
C LYS A 194 9.32 10.02 17.80
N ALA A 195 9.34 9.54 19.06
CA ALA A 195 10.19 8.43 19.48
C ALA A 195 9.76 7.08 18.87
N GLU A 196 8.45 6.87 18.67
CA GLU A 196 7.94 5.64 18.04
C GLU A 196 8.23 5.59 16.53
N GLN A 197 8.18 6.74 15.84
CA GLN A 197 8.58 6.83 14.43
C GLN A 197 10.07 6.57 14.22
N GLN A 198 10.94 7.01 15.14
CA GLN A 198 12.38 6.74 15.05
C GLN A 198 12.73 5.26 15.28
N ARG A 199 11.92 4.51 16.05
CA ARG A 199 12.09 3.07 16.25
C ARG A 199 11.66 2.20 15.07
N LYS A 200 10.85 2.71 14.14
CA LYS A 200 10.38 1.98 12.95
C LYS A 200 11.29 2.15 11.71
N VAL A 201 12.32 2.99 11.81
CA VAL A 201 13.23 3.34 10.70
C VAL A 201 14.66 2.80 10.91
N ALA A 202 14.95 2.19 12.07
CA ALA A 202 16.19 1.47 12.36
C ALA A 202 15.96 -0.04 12.33
#